data_AF-A0A951EVV3-F1
#
_entry.id   AF-A0A951EVV3-F1
#
_cell.length_a   1.000
_cell.length_b   1.000
_cell.length_c   1.000
_cell.angle_alpha   90.00
_cell.angle_beta   90.00
_cell.angle_gamma   90.00
#
_symmetry.space_group_name_H-M   'P 1'
#
loop_
_entity.id
_entity.type
_entity.pdbx_description
1 polymer ?
#
loop_
_entity_poly.entity_id
_entity_poly.type
_entity_poly.pdbx_seq_one_letter_code
_entity_poly.pdbx_strand_id
1 'polypeptide(L)'
;MTKRIQTPLVSLSNRGLLIALAIYTFTSGVVFSQEESPLAIKAGSEKVVHYTPKNKLTAEMVEAIKAQATSGATIPLWNYSVVDPVSQNTFAGMIVGRSPYANGHRATTITTIIIPVIFTFADTGEVFDPTSPDPCAPNKDSIVNLINGSPLISSFDFVENGVSVGKTQYLDAFERGNFWGLIGGTPYHSLLNSNPLVIPYKVTVPKTTKSTPTGMTVKYAAGCRDYGLVDANWLQTVVQNTIFPALAAQGVGPTSFPQILTDSVFESLSPEDPTNIALGYHTAYTNGDGVLQTWAVNGFDTSGRFSGSPDLDTMSHE
;
A
#
# COMPACT_ATOMS: atom_id res chain seq x y z
N MET A 1 9.10 13.51 74.37
CA MET A 1 9.02 12.06 74.64
C MET A 1 10.06 11.36 73.75
N THR A 2 11.32 11.23 74.19
CA THR A 2 11.95 9.99 74.71
C THR A 2 11.74 8.78 73.79
N LYS A 3 12.74 8.00 73.35
CA LYS A 3 14.11 7.76 73.84
C LYS A 3 14.94 7.01 72.77
N ARG A 4 16.25 7.02 73.02
CA ARG A 4 17.44 6.53 72.29
C ARG A 4 17.62 4.99 72.25
N ILE A 5 18.47 4.55 71.29
CA ILE A 5 19.51 3.47 71.34
C ILE A 5 19.04 1.99 71.26
N GLN A 6 19.51 1.23 70.25
CA GLN A 6 20.64 0.25 70.29
C GLN A 6 20.51 -0.80 69.17
N THR A 7 21.58 -1.03 68.41
CA THR A 7 21.83 -2.28 67.68
C THR A 7 22.33 -3.36 68.65
N PRO A 8 22.08 -4.64 68.34
CA PRO A 8 23.23 -5.49 68.01
C PRO A 8 23.00 -6.49 66.86
N LEU A 9 24.13 -6.94 66.30
CA LEU A 9 24.27 -8.08 65.41
C LEU A 9 23.91 -9.40 66.08
N VAL A 10 23.23 -10.29 65.34
CA VAL A 10 23.32 -11.76 65.51
C VAL A 10 23.40 -12.41 64.13
N SER A 11 24.31 -13.38 64.02
CA SER A 11 24.78 -14.06 62.81
C SER A 11 23.91 -15.23 62.33
N LEU A 12 24.05 -15.51 61.02
CA LEU A 12 24.01 -16.81 60.33
C LEU A 12 22.76 -17.70 60.53
N SER A 13 22.01 -17.91 59.45
CA SER A 13 22.07 -19.19 58.73
C SER A 13 21.38 -19.13 57.37
N ASN A 14 22.01 -19.77 56.39
CA ASN A 14 21.52 -20.09 55.06
C ASN A 14 20.09 -20.63 55.08
N ARG A 15 19.23 -20.12 54.18
CA ARG A 15 18.36 -20.93 53.29
C ARG A 15 17.53 -20.04 52.36
N GLY A 16 17.76 -20.20 51.06
CA GLY A 16 16.76 -20.07 50.01
C GLY A 16 16.16 -18.68 49.78
N LEU A 17 16.86 -17.85 49.01
CA LEU A 17 16.28 -16.67 48.39
C LEU A 17 15.30 -17.12 47.27
N LEU A 18 14.02 -17.20 47.59
CA LEU A 18 12.93 -17.19 46.61
C LEU A 18 12.73 -15.75 46.15
N ILE A 19 13.39 -15.38 45.05
CA ILE A 19 13.07 -14.15 44.32
C ILE A 19 11.74 -14.41 43.60
N ALA A 20 10.67 -13.79 44.10
CA ALA A 20 9.45 -13.60 43.34
C ALA A 20 9.75 -12.58 42.22
N LEU A 21 10.17 -13.09 41.06
CA LEU A 21 10.23 -12.29 39.83
C LEU A 21 8.81 -12.24 39.28
N ALA A 22 8.10 -11.14 39.57
CA ALA A 22 6.86 -10.79 38.91
C ALA A 22 7.17 -10.49 37.44
N ILE A 23 7.01 -11.49 36.58
CA ILE A 23 7.02 -11.29 35.13
C ILE A 23 5.70 -10.60 34.78
N TYR A 24 5.77 -9.28 34.56
CA TYR A 24 4.73 -8.54 33.86
C TYR A 24 4.74 -8.99 32.39
N THR A 25 3.95 -10.01 32.06
CA THR A 25 3.62 -10.31 30.66
C THR A 25 2.64 -9.25 30.18
N PHE A 26 3.13 -8.24 29.47
CA PHE A 26 2.31 -7.43 28.56
C PHE A 26 1.93 -8.32 27.38
N THR A 27 0.81 -9.03 27.49
CA THR A 27 0.10 -9.58 26.32
C THR A 27 -0.91 -8.54 25.88
N SER A 28 -0.52 -7.69 24.95
CA SER A 28 -1.44 -6.88 24.15
C SER A 28 -1.00 -6.94 22.70
N GLY A 29 -1.09 -8.14 22.12
CA GLY A 29 -1.32 -8.27 20.69
C GLY A 29 -2.80 -8.05 20.49
N VAL A 30 -3.19 -6.87 20.00
CA VAL A 30 -4.53 -6.67 19.47
C VAL A 30 -4.54 -7.45 18.16
N VAL A 31 -4.98 -8.70 18.22
CA VAL A 31 -5.22 -9.52 17.04
C VAL A 31 -6.50 -8.96 16.42
N PHE A 32 -6.41 -8.37 15.24
CA PHE A 32 -7.60 -8.16 14.39
C PHE A 32 -8.06 -9.54 13.90
N SER A 33 -8.78 -10.26 14.76
CA SER A 33 -9.64 -11.35 14.33
C SER A 33 -10.97 -10.70 13.97
N GLN A 34 -11.27 -10.61 12.68
CA GLN A 34 -12.64 -10.33 12.26
C GLN A 34 -13.45 -11.57 12.65
N GLU A 35 -14.12 -11.51 13.79
CA GLU A 35 -15.12 -12.50 14.16
C GLU A 35 -16.19 -12.46 13.06
N GLU A 36 -16.29 -13.54 12.26
CA GLU A 36 -17.43 -13.77 11.38
C GLU A 36 -18.67 -14.01 12.25
N SER A 37 -19.22 -12.94 12.81
CA SER A 37 -20.66 -12.86 12.93
C SER A 37 -21.19 -12.98 11.50
N PRO A 38 -22.11 -13.92 11.19
CA PRO A 38 -22.76 -13.92 9.89
C PRO A 38 -23.31 -12.51 9.70
N LEU A 39 -22.83 -11.82 8.66
CA LEU A 39 -23.25 -10.47 8.35
C LEU A 39 -24.77 -10.48 8.27
N ALA A 40 -25.43 -10.02 9.34
CA ALA A 40 -26.83 -9.66 9.30
C ALA A 40 -26.89 -8.34 8.53
N ILE A 41 -26.65 -8.41 7.22
CA ILE A 41 -26.83 -7.27 6.33
C ILE A 41 -28.30 -6.94 6.40
N LYS A 42 -28.62 -5.89 7.16
CA LYS A 42 -29.95 -5.33 7.19
C LYS A 42 -30.20 -4.77 5.79
N ALA A 43 -31.06 -5.46 5.04
CA ALA A 43 -31.45 -5.06 3.70
C ALA A 43 -31.76 -3.54 3.68
N GLY A 44 -30.97 -2.79 2.91
CA GLY A 44 -31.14 -1.34 2.74
C GLY A 44 -30.23 -0.41 3.55
N SER A 45 -29.14 -0.90 4.16
CA SER A 45 -28.17 -0.02 4.86
C SER A 45 -26.78 0.07 4.22
N GLU A 46 -26.55 -0.60 3.08
CA GLU A 46 -25.31 -0.47 2.35
C GLU A 46 -25.22 0.92 1.70
N LYS A 47 -24.17 1.68 2.06
CA LYS A 47 -23.69 2.74 1.17
C LYS A 47 -23.15 2.04 -0.08
N VAL A 48 -24.01 1.87 -1.07
CA VAL A 48 -23.58 1.41 -2.40
C VAL A 48 -22.76 2.55 -3.00
N VAL A 49 -21.43 2.41 -2.95
CA VAL A 49 -20.53 3.26 -3.72
C VAL A 49 -20.61 2.76 -5.16
N HIS A 50 -21.42 3.43 -5.98
CA HIS A 50 -21.46 3.17 -7.41
C HIS A 50 -20.16 3.68 -8.06
N TYR A 51 -19.14 2.83 -8.12
CA TYR A 51 -18.01 3.08 -9.00
C TYR A 51 -18.41 2.71 -10.43
N THR A 52 -18.58 3.71 -11.28
CA THR A 52 -18.66 3.49 -12.73
C THR A 52 -17.27 3.74 -13.29
N PRO A 53 -16.57 2.71 -13.81
CA PRO A 53 -15.33 2.92 -14.53
C PRO A 53 -15.55 3.97 -15.61
N LYS A 54 -14.74 5.03 -15.60
CA LYS A 54 -14.92 6.21 -16.48
C LYS A 54 -14.95 5.83 -17.97
N ASN A 55 -14.35 4.69 -18.32
CA ASN A 55 -14.42 4.05 -19.63
C ASN A 55 -14.82 2.57 -19.47
N LYS A 56 -15.90 2.13 -20.13
CA LYS A 56 -16.19 0.71 -20.26
C LYS A 56 -15.18 0.09 -21.23
N LEU A 57 -14.41 -0.90 -20.78
CA LEU A 57 -13.58 -1.69 -21.68
C LEU A 57 -14.48 -2.38 -22.70
N THR A 58 -14.17 -2.24 -23.99
CA THR A 58 -14.85 -3.01 -25.04
C THR A 58 -14.34 -4.45 -25.04
N ALA A 59 -15.12 -5.37 -25.61
CA ALA A 59 -14.67 -6.76 -25.77
C ALA A 59 -13.36 -6.84 -26.57
N GLU A 60 -13.20 -5.98 -27.58
CA GLU A 60 -11.97 -5.88 -28.38
C GLU A 60 -10.76 -5.44 -27.53
N MET A 61 -10.92 -4.44 -26.67
CA MET A 61 -9.86 -4.01 -25.76
C MET A 61 -9.47 -5.13 -24.78
N VAL A 62 -10.46 -5.86 -24.26
CA VAL A 62 -10.24 -6.99 -23.37
C VAL A 62 -9.44 -8.10 -24.08
N GLU A 63 -9.79 -8.46 -25.31
CA GLU A 63 -9.02 -9.45 -26.09
C GLU A 63 -7.60 -8.96 -26.43
N ALA A 64 -7.43 -7.67 -26.76
CA ALA A 64 -6.11 -7.09 -27.00
C ALA A 64 -5.21 -7.18 -25.75
N ILE A 65 -5.74 -6.83 -24.58
CA ILE A 65 -5.00 -6.92 -23.32
C ILE A 65 -4.65 -8.39 -23.00
N LYS A 66 -5.55 -9.34 -23.22
CA LYS A 66 -5.25 -10.78 -23.05
C LYS A 66 -4.11 -11.23 -23.95
N ALA A 67 -4.11 -10.79 -25.21
CA ALA A 67 -3.05 -11.11 -26.15
C ALA A 67 -1.70 -10.54 -25.67
N GLN A 68 -1.69 -9.31 -25.14
CA GLN A 68 -0.50 -8.68 -24.57
C GLN A 68 0.02 -9.43 -23.34
N ALA A 69 -0.86 -9.84 -22.42
CA ALA A 69 -0.46 -10.61 -21.23
C ALA A 69 0.09 -11.99 -21.63
N THR A 70 -0.50 -12.63 -22.64
CA THR A 70 -0.07 -13.95 -23.14
C THR A 70 1.29 -13.89 -23.84
N SER A 71 1.56 -12.82 -24.61
CA SER A 71 2.83 -12.63 -25.30
C SER A 71 3.95 -12.09 -24.41
N GLY A 72 3.63 -11.67 -23.17
CA GLY A 72 4.57 -11.02 -22.26
C GLY A 72 4.87 -9.57 -22.62
N ALA A 73 4.00 -8.92 -23.41
CA ALA A 73 4.12 -7.49 -23.74
C ALA A 73 3.71 -6.58 -22.58
N THR A 74 2.87 -7.06 -21.66
CA THR A 74 2.52 -6.40 -20.40
C THR A 74 2.72 -7.36 -19.22
N ILE A 75 2.52 -6.90 -17.99
CA ILE A 75 2.55 -7.75 -16.80
C ILE A 75 1.56 -8.93 -16.93
N PRO A 76 1.82 -10.08 -16.30
CA PRO A 76 0.88 -11.20 -16.30
C PRO A 76 -0.50 -10.77 -15.79
N LEU A 77 -1.54 -11.12 -16.55
CA LEU A 77 -2.94 -10.82 -16.23
C LEU A 77 -3.80 -12.05 -16.53
N TRP A 78 -4.85 -12.24 -15.75
CA TRP A 78 -5.86 -13.26 -16.01
C TRP A 78 -7.26 -12.72 -15.74
N ASN A 79 -8.27 -13.28 -16.41
CA ASN A 79 -9.64 -12.79 -16.29
C ASN A 79 -10.40 -13.52 -15.20
N TYR A 80 -11.19 -12.78 -14.43
CA TYR A 80 -12.18 -13.35 -13.53
C TYR A 80 -13.59 -12.98 -13.99
N SER A 81 -14.54 -13.81 -13.58
CA SER A 81 -15.96 -13.52 -13.63
C SER A 81 -16.61 -14.11 -12.38
N VAL A 82 -17.29 -13.25 -11.62
CA VAL A 82 -18.01 -13.64 -10.42
C VAL A 82 -19.44 -13.11 -10.51
N VAL A 83 -20.40 -13.93 -10.14
CA VAL A 83 -21.79 -13.51 -9.99
C VAL A 83 -22.00 -13.16 -8.53
N ASP A 84 -22.41 -11.91 -8.27
CA ASP A 84 -22.79 -11.52 -6.91
C ASP A 84 -24.04 -12.31 -6.50
N PRO A 85 -23.99 -13.10 -5.43
CA PRO A 85 -25.13 -13.90 -4.99
C PRO A 85 -26.32 -13.05 -4.53
N VAL A 86 -26.11 -11.77 -4.17
CA VAL A 86 -27.17 -10.86 -3.71
C VAL A 86 -27.86 -10.19 -4.90
N SER A 87 -27.11 -9.44 -5.70
CA SER A 87 -27.71 -8.68 -6.82
C SER A 87 -27.86 -9.47 -8.12
N GLN A 88 -27.28 -10.68 -8.22
CA GLN A 88 -27.22 -11.50 -9.43
C GLN A 88 -26.48 -10.83 -10.61
N ASN A 89 -25.82 -9.70 -10.37
CA ASN A 89 -24.99 -9.06 -11.37
C ASN A 89 -23.69 -9.84 -11.56
N THR A 90 -23.25 -9.93 -12.82
CA THR A 90 -21.94 -10.49 -13.15
C THR A 90 -20.89 -9.39 -13.15
N PHE A 91 -19.87 -9.54 -12.30
CA PHE A 91 -18.68 -8.72 -12.26
C PHE A 91 -17.56 -9.46 -12.97
N ALA A 92 -16.89 -8.78 -13.90
CA ALA A 92 -15.76 -9.33 -14.63
C ALA A 92 -14.65 -8.29 -14.71
N GLY A 93 -13.42 -8.78 -14.78
CA GLY A 93 -12.23 -7.94 -14.84
C GLY A 93 -10.98 -8.78 -15.04
N MET A 94 -9.84 -8.17 -14.76
CA MET A 94 -8.55 -8.85 -14.79
C MET A 94 -7.83 -8.69 -13.45
N ILE A 95 -7.08 -9.71 -13.07
CA ILE A 95 -6.22 -9.75 -11.88
C ILE A 95 -4.77 -9.93 -12.35
N VAL A 96 -3.84 -9.27 -11.66
CA VAL A 96 -2.40 -9.40 -11.90
C VAL A 96 -1.91 -10.76 -11.43
N GLY A 97 -1.07 -11.40 -12.24
CA GLY A 97 -0.51 -12.71 -11.95
C GLY A 97 -1.04 -13.80 -12.88
N ARG A 98 -0.98 -15.05 -12.41
CA ARG A 98 -1.43 -16.22 -13.16
C ARG A 98 -2.75 -16.71 -12.60
N SER A 99 -3.64 -17.24 -13.45
CA SER A 99 -4.92 -17.74 -12.96
C SER A 99 -4.77 -18.90 -11.95
N PRO A 100 -5.47 -18.87 -10.80
CA PRO A 100 -5.51 -19.99 -9.85
C PRO A 100 -6.22 -21.22 -10.41
N TYR A 101 -7.02 -21.06 -11.47
CA TYR A 101 -7.69 -22.14 -12.20
C TYR A 101 -6.79 -22.86 -13.21
N ALA A 102 -5.59 -22.32 -13.49
CA ALA A 102 -4.68 -22.92 -14.44
C ALA A 102 -3.98 -24.15 -13.84
N ASN A 103 -3.80 -25.19 -14.66
CA ASN A 103 -3.00 -26.36 -14.27
C ASN A 103 -1.52 -25.99 -14.07
N GLY A 104 -0.87 -26.74 -13.17
CA GLY A 104 0.56 -26.62 -12.89
C GLY A 104 0.89 -25.31 -12.17
N HIS A 105 0.27 -25.08 -11.02
CA HIS A 105 0.53 -23.93 -10.14
C HIS A 105 2.02 -23.68 -9.95
N ARG A 106 2.40 -22.40 -9.93
CA ARG A 106 3.78 -21.93 -9.73
C ARG A 106 3.76 -20.46 -9.34
N ALA A 107 4.85 -19.99 -8.77
CA ALA A 107 5.04 -18.58 -8.50
C ALA A 107 5.13 -17.76 -9.80
N THR A 108 4.52 -16.59 -9.77
CA THR A 108 4.63 -15.54 -10.78
C THR A 108 5.19 -14.32 -10.07
N THR A 109 6.32 -13.79 -10.54
CA THR A 109 6.91 -12.56 -9.99
C THR A 109 6.63 -11.42 -10.96
N ILE A 110 6.02 -10.36 -10.44
CA ILE A 110 5.77 -9.10 -11.13
C ILE A 110 6.99 -8.22 -10.94
N THR A 111 7.50 -7.68 -12.05
CA THR A 111 8.63 -6.75 -12.00
C THR A 111 8.17 -5.43 -11.38
N THR A 112 8.48 -5.18 -10.11
CA THR A 112 8.05 -3.98 -9.38
C THR A 112 9.17 -2.96 -9.33
N ILE A 113 8.84 -1.70 -9.62
CA ILE A 113 9.77 -0.56 -9.53
C ILE A 113 9.15 0.47 -8.59
N ILE A 114 9.87 0.82 -7.53
CA ILE A 114 9.46 1.91 -6.63
C ILE A 114 10.07 3.20 -7.17
N ILE A 115 9.24 4.21 -7.37
CA ILE A 115 9.65 5.54 -7.82
C ILE A 115 9.30 6.54 -6.71
N PRO A 116 10.23 6.81 -5.77
CA PRO A 116 10.06 7.86 -4.79
C PRO A 116 10.04 9.21 -5.48
N VAL A 117 8.92 9.93 -5.40
CA VAL A 117 8.82 11.25 -5.99
C VAL A 117 9.14 12.30 -4.94
N ILE A 118 10.22 13.04 -5.21
CA ILE A 118 10.67 14.15 -4.38
C ILE A 118 9.97 15.41 -4.88
N PHE A 119 8.95 15.86 -4.17
CA PHE A 119 8.19 17.05 -4.53
C PHE A 119 8.83 18.29 -3.95
N THR A 120 8.98 19.33 -4.76
CA THR A 120 9.32 20.69 -4.34
C THR A 120 8.18 21.62 -4.71
N PHE A 121 7.52 22.20 -3.71
CA PHE A 121 6.37 23.07 -3.94
C PHE A 121 6.83 24.51 -4.17
N ALA A 122 6.49 25.08 -5.34
CA ALA A 122 6.97 26.40 -5.75
C ALA A 122 6.35 27.58 -4.97
N ASP A 123 5.23 27.36 -4.28
CA ASP A 123 4.54 28.38 -3.49
C ASP A 123 5.25 28.68 -2.16
N THR A 124 5.83 27.66 -1.51
CA THR A 124 6.50 27.77 -0.21
C THR A 124 7.98 27.42 -0.23
N GLY A 125 8.43 26.66 -1.25
CA GLY A 125 9.76 26.06 -1.30
C GLY A 125 9.90 24.79 -0.46
N GLU A 126 8.82 24.28 0.14
CA GLU A 126 8.85 23.04 0.91
C GLU A 126 9.16 21.83 0.04
N VAL A 127 9.92 20.90 0.61
CA VAL A 127 10.35 19.67 -0.04
C VAL A 127 9.84 18.46 0.75
N PHE A 128 9.22 17.53 0.03
CA PHE A 128 8.78 16.24 0.53
C PHE A 128 9.60 15.17 -0.16
N ASP A 129 10.41 14.43 0.60
CA ASP A 129 11.43 13.53 0.08
C ASP A 129 11.30 12.15 0.74
N PRO A 130 10.67 11.17 0.07
CA PRO A 130 10.50 9.83 0.62
C PRO A 130 11.81 9.04 0.77
N THR A 131 12.92 9.55 0.22
CA THR A 131 14.24 8.90 0.27
C THR A 131 15.09 9.34 1.47
N SER A 132 14.75 10.47 2.08
CA SER A 132 15.47 11.02 3.22
C SER A 132 14.87 10.56 4.54
N PRO A 133 15.66 10.42 5.62
CA PRO A 133 15.13 10.15 6.96
C PRO A 133 14.10 11.19 7.38
N ASP A 134 12.91 10.75 7.80
CA ASP A 134 11.85 11.65 8.27
C ASP A 134 11.72 11.57 9.79
N PRO A 135 11.96 12.66 10.55
CA PRO A 135 11.77 12.71 11.99
C PRO A 135 10.35 12.34 12.49
N CYS A 136 9.36 12.46 11.61
CA CYS A 136 7.96 12.13 11.86
C CYS A 136 7.61 10.67 11.55
N ALA A 137 8.47 9.96 10.82
CA ALA A 137 8.26 8.56 10.50
C ALA A 137 8.66 7.62 11.65
N PRO A 138 8.11 6.40 11.71
CA PRO A 138 8.59 5.36 12.62
C PRO A 138 10.10 5.17 12.55
N ASN A 139 10.75 5.10 13.72
CA ASN A 139 12.20 5.00 13.86
C ASN A 139 13.02 6.12 13.19
N LYS A 140 12.37 7.22 12.76
CA LYS A 140 12.97 8.31 12.00
C LYS A 140 13.64 7.86 10.70
N ASP A 141 13.12 6.80 10.10
CA ASP A 141 13.68 6.23 8.87
C ASP A 141 13.13 6.94 7.62
N SER A 142 13.67 6.64 6.45
CA SER A 142 13.07 7.09 5.18
C SER A 142 11.86 6.23 4.83
N ILE A 143 10.91 6.81 4.09
CA ILE A 143 9.71 6.08 3.66
C ILE A 143 10.10 4.89 2.79
N VAL A 144 11.08 5.05 1.89
CA VAL A 144 11.61 3.94 1.08
C VAL A 144 12.07 2.76 1.93
N ASN A 145 12.78 3.02 3.03
CA ASN A 145 13.27 1.96 3.91
C ASN A 145 12.12 1.28 4.65
N LEU A 146 11.14 2.04 5.13
CA LEU A 146 9.94 1.50 5.77
C LEU A 146 9.15 0.59 4.83
N ILE A 147 8.99 0.99 3.56
CA ILE A 147 8.32 0.19 2.52
C ILE A 147 9.06 -1.12 2.28
N ASN A 148 10.37 -1.04 2.04
CA ASN A 148 11.18 -2.21 1.74
C ASN A 148 11.21 -3.20 2.91
N GLY A 149 11.17 -2.70 4.15
CA GLY A 149 11.08 -3.52 5.36
C GLY A 149 9.68 -4.05 5.68
N SER A 150 8.65 -3.56 5.00
CA SER A 150 7.26 -3.93 5.28
C SER A 150 6.89 -5.31 4.70
N PRO A 151 5.83 -5.98 5.22
CA PRO A 151 5.28 -7.20 4.64
C PRO A 151 4.73 -7.05 3.21
N LEU A 152 4.62 -5.83 2.66
CA LEU A 152 4.23 -5.61 1.26
C LEU A 152 5.33 -6.06 0.30
N ILE A 153 6.59 -5.86 0.68
CA ILE A 153 7.77 -6.20 -0.14
C ILE A 153 8.52 -7.41 0.45
N SER A 154 8.70 -7.41 1.77
CA SER A 154 9.37 -8.47 2.50
C SER A 154 8.42 -9.61 2.88
N SER A 155 8.93 -10.84 2.97
CA SER A 155 8.09 -11.98 3.35
C SER A 155 7.86 -12.07 4.85
N PHE A 156 6.62 -12.33 5.24
CA PHE A 156 6.16 -12.55 6.60
C PHE A 156 5.33 -13.85 6.69
N ASP A 157 5.23 -14.45 7.88
CA ASP A 157 4.43 -15.65 8.11
C ASP A 157 2.97 -15.26 8.35
N PHE A 158 2.08 -15.59 7.41
CA PHE A 158 0.66 -15.22 7.47
C PHE A 158 -0.21 -16.39 7.94
N VAL A 159 -1.11 -16.09 8.88
CA VAL A 159 -2.16 -16.97 9.38
C VAL A 159 -3.48 -16.20 9.31
N GLU A 160 -4.40 -16.67 8.48
CA GLU A 160 -5.70 -16.04 8.23
C GLU A 160 -6.79 -16.99 8.72
N ASN A 161 -7.65 -16.54 9.63
CA ASN A 161 -8.70 -17.36 10.23
C ASN A 161 -8.20 -18.71 10.80
N GLY A 162 -6.99 -18.71 11.36
CA GLY A 162 -6.34 -19.91 11.92
C GLY A 162 -5.69 -20.85 10.89
N VAL A 163 -5.79 -20.54 9.59
CA VAL A 163 -5.14 -21.27 8.50
C VAL A 163 -3.84 -20.58 8.15
N SER A 164 -2.73 -21.32 8.19
CA SER A 164 -1.46 -20.80 7.67
C SER A 164 -1.53 -20.71 6.15
N VAL A 165 -1.53 -19.49 5.62
CA VAL A 165 -1.41 -19.26 4.18
C VAL A 165 0.06 -19.26 3.75
N GLY A 166 0.99 -19.22 4.70
CA GLY A 166 2.43 -19.48 4.49
C GLY A 166 3.30 -18.23 4.62
N LYS A 167 4.60 -18.39 4.32
CA LYS A 167 5.58 -17.31 4.36
C LYS A 167 5.67 -16.59 3.02
N THR A 168 5.11 -15.38 2.94
CA THR A 168 5.00 -14.66 1.66
C THR A 168 4.79 -13.15 1.89
N GLN A 169 4.50 -12.38 0.84
CA GLN A 169 4.11 -10.96 0.91
C GLN A 169 2.63 -10.81 1.24
N TYR A 170 2.24 -9.68 1.83
CA TYR A 170 0.85 -9.42 2.25
C TYR A 170 -0.16 -9.56 1.11
N LEU A 171 0.10 -8.95 -0.05
CA LEU A 171 -0.81 -9.03 -1.21
C LEU A 171 -0.93 -10.46 -1.76
N ASP A 172 0.17 -11.22 -1.76
CA ASP A 172 0.16 -12.64 -2.14
C ASP A 172 -0.63 -13.48 -1.12
N ALA A 173 -0.44 -13.25 0.18
CA ALA A 173 -1.21 -13.93 1.23
C ALA A 173 -2.71 -13.67 1.04
N PHE A 174 -3.10 -12.41 0.85
CA PHE A 174 -4.48 -12.00 0.62
C PHE A 174 -5.08 -12.65 -0.64
N GLU A 175 -4.40 -12.58 -1.79
CA GLU A 175 -4.88 -13.24 -3.01
C GLU A 175 -5.01 -14.76 -2.81
N ARG A 176 -4.04 -15.37 -2.14
CA ARG A 176 -4.05 -16.82 -1.88
C ARG A 176 -5.16 -17.23 -0.92
N GLY A 177 -5.49 -16.41 0.08
CA GLY A 177 -6.63 -16.59 0.96
C GLY A 177 -7.94 -16.64 0.17
N ASN A 178 -8.13 -15.72 -0.77
CA ASN A 178 -9.33 -15.66 -1.63
C ASN A 178 -9.52 -16.91 -2.51
N PHE A 179 -8.43 -17.58 -2.92
CA PHE A 179 -8.47 -18.76 -3.79
C PHE A 179 -8.02 -20.05 -3.09
N TRP A 180 -7.98 -20.08 -1.76
CA TRP A 180 -7.34 -21.16 -0.99
C TRP A 180 -7.85 -22.55 -1.36
N GLY A 181 -9.15 -22.72 -1.62
CA GLY A 181 -9.73 -24.00 -2.03
C GLY A 181 -9.21 -24.54 -3.37
N LEU A 182 -8.59 -23.72 -4.20
CA LEU A 182 -8.02 -24.09 -5.50
C LEU A 182 -6.51 -24.34 -5.42
N ILE A 183 -5.79 -23.55 -4.62
CA ILE A 183 -4.33 -23.46 -4.63
C ILE A 183 -3.66 -23.83 -3.30
N GLY A 184 -4.44 -24.16 -2.27
CA GLY A 184 -3.92 -24.53 -0.96
C GLY A 184 -2.92 -25.69 -1.05
N GLY A 185 -1.74 -25.51 -0.44
CA GLY A 185 -0.66 -26.50 -0.47
C GLY A 185 0.07 -26.65 -1.81
N THR A 186 -0.21 -25.80 -2.80
CA THR A 186 0.51 -25.77 -4.08
C THR A 186 1.52 -24.62 -4.11
N PRO A 187 2.48 -24.59 -5.06
CA PRO A 187 3.47 -23.51 -5.14
C PRO A 187 2.93 -22.26 -5.87
N TYR A 188 1.61 -22.06 -5.92
CA TYR A 188 1.01 -20.85 -6.50
C TYR A 188 1.39 -19.61 -5.67
N HIS A 189 1.90 -18.59 -6.35
CA HIS A 189 2.11 -17.26 -5.79
C HIS A 189 1.98 -16.18 -6.87
N SER A 190 1.57 -14.98 -6.47
CA SER A 190 1.62 -13.72 -7.21
C SER A 190 2.45 -12.72 -6.39
N LEU A 191 3.75 -12.65 -6.68
CA LEU A 191 4.74 -11.93 -5.87
C LEU A 191 5.17 -10.64 -6.55
N LEU A 192 5.36 -9.58 -5.77
CA LEU A 192 6.21 -8.45 -6.16
C LEU A 192 7.69 -8.84 -5.99
N ASN A 193 8.62 -8.11 -6.61
CA ASN A 193 10.04 -8.29 -6.30
C ASN A 193 10.29 -8.05 -4.80
N SER A 194 11.00 -8.97 -4.15
CA SER A 194 11.42 -8.80 -2.75
C SER A 194 12.53 -7.77 -2.54
N ASN A 195 13.15 -7.32 -3.64
CA ASN A 195 14.09 -6.22 -3.68
C ASN A 195 13.83 -5.39 -4.95
N PRO A 196 12.77 -4.56 -4.95
CA PRO A 196 12.39 -3.79 -6.12
C PRO A 196 13.47 -2.77 -6.46
N LEU A 197 13.59 -2.44 -7.75
CA LEU A 197 14.44 -1.33 -8.17
C LEU A 197 13.84 -0.01 -7.63
N VAL A 198 14.65 0.80 -6.96
CA VAL A 198 14.24 2.11 -6.45
C VAL A 198 14.86 3.21 -7.29
N ILE A 199 14.02 4.05 -7.91
CA ILE A 199 14.46 5.13 -8.80
C ILE A 199 13.86 6.46 -8.35
N PRO A 200 14.57 7.28 -7.54
CA PRO A 200 14.08 8.58 -7.13
C PRO A 200 13.89 9.53 -8.32
N TYR A 201 12.80 10.29 -8.32
CA TYR A 201 12.53 11.29 -9.35
C TYR A 201 12.11 12.62 -8.72
N LYS A 202 12.66 13.74 -9.22
CA LYS A 202 12.36 15.08 -8.68
C LYS A 202 11.26 15.75 -9.49
N VAL A 203 10.28 16.31 -8.81
CA VAL A 203 9.19 17.07 -9.42
C VAL A 203 9.03 18.41 -8.70
N THR A 204 9.07 19.50 -9.47
CA THR A 204 8.62 20.79 -8.97
C THR A 204 7.11 20.91 -9.19
N VAL A 205 6.36 21.07 -8.11
CA VAL A 205 4.91 21.35 -8.16
C VAL A 205 4.74 22.85 -8.39
N PRO A 206 4.18 23.29 -9.53
CA PRO A 206 3.90 24.70 -9.74
C PRO A 206 2.87 25.21 -8.74
N LYS A 207 2.86 26.52 -8.50
CA LYS A 207 1.80 27.15 -7.69
C LYS A 207 0.44 26.95 -8.35
N THR A 208 -0.52 26.41 -7.59
CA THR A 208 -1.89 26.24 -8.08
C THR A 208 -2.53 27.58 -8.48
N THR A 209 -3.34 27.56 -9.53
CA THR A 209 -4.17 28.69 -9.96
C THR A 209 -5.57 28.19 -10.30
N LYS A 210 -6.59 29.07 -10.23
CA LYS A 210 -7.98 28.69 -10.57
C LYS A 210 -8.15 28.08 -11.97
N SER A 211 -7.27 28.41 -12.93
CA SER A 211 -7.33 27.91 -14.30
C SER A 211 -6.43 26.69 -14.53
N THR A 212 -5.53 26.39 -13.60
CA THR A 212 -4.53 25.33 -13.73
C THR A 212 -4.25 24.79 -12.34
N PRO A 213 -5.09 23.86 -11.84
CA PRO A 213 -4.86 23.21 -10.56
C PRO A 213 -3.62 22.32 -10.68
N THR A 214 -2.71 22.45 -9.72
CA THR A 214 -1.46 21.68 -9.69
C THR A 214 -1.20 21.13 -8.30
N GLY A 215 -1.09 21.99 -7.30
CA GLY A 215 -0.89 21.60 -5.93
C GLY A 215 -0.51 22.77 -5.02
N MET A 216 -0.52 22.50 -3.73
CA MET A 216 -0.18 23.45 -2.68
C MET A 216 0.27 22.72 -1.41
N THR A 217 0.97 23.43 -0.53
CA THR A 217 1.22 22.94 0.84
C THR A 217 0.10 23.36 1.79
N VAL A 218 -0.27 22.49 2.72
CA VAL A 218 -1.28 22.75 3.73
C VAL A 218 -0.64 22.72 5.11
N LYS A 219 -0.83 23.80 5.86
CA LYS A 219 -0.35 23.89 7.25
C LYS A 219 -1.14 22.97 8.16
N TYR A 220 -0.45 22.15 8.94
CA TYR A 220 -1.09 21.19 9.84
C TYR A 220 -0.49 21.21 11.26
N ALA A 221 -0.87 22.24 12.02
CA ALA A 221 -0.37 22.48 13.37
C ALA A 221 -0.68 21.37 14.39
N ALA A 222 -1.67 20.52 14.12
CA ALA A 222 -2.02 19.40 15.01
C ALA A 222 -1.19 18.13 14.74
N GLY A 223 -0.48 18.08 13.61
CA GLY A 223 0.34 16.95 13.19
C GLY A 223 1.82 17.13 13.50
N CYS A 224 2.62 16.19 12.99
CA CYS A 224 4.07 16.26 13.13
C CYS A 224 4.70 17.26 12.14
N ARG A 225 4.11 17.38 10.95
CA ARG A 225 4.56 18.29 9.88
C ARG A 225 3.40 18.73 8.99
N ASP A 226 3.67 19.73 8.17
CA ASP A 226 2.79 20.13 7.06
C ASP A 226 2.75 19.02 5.99
N TYR A 227 1.72 19.05 5.14
CA TYR A 227 1.55 18.08 4.05
C TYR A 227 1.32 18.77 2.71
N GLY A 228 1.64 18.09 1.62
CA GLY A 228 1.36 18.53 0.26
C GLY A 228 0.05 17.98 -0.27
N LEU A 229 -0.62 18.77 -1.11
CA LEU A 229 -1.70 18.32 -1.98
C LEU A 229 -1.32 18.53 -3.43
N VAL A 230 -1.55 17.55 -4.29
CA VAL A 230 -1.38 17.65 -5.74
C VAL A 230 -2.68 17.30 -6.47
N ASP A 231 -2.99 17.99 -7.56
CA ASP A 231 -4.12 17.64 -8.41
C ASP A 231 -3.89 16.26 -9.03
N ALA A 232 -4.88 15.38 -8.89
CA ALA A 232 -4.76 14.00 -9.36
C ALA A 232 -4.54 13.91 -10.88
N ASN A 233 -5.19 14.76 -11.67
CA ASN A 233 -5.04 14.76 -13.14
C ASN A 233 -3.68 15.33 -13.55
N TRP A 234 -3.21 16.37 -12.85
CA TRP A 234 -1.88 16.93 -13.04
C TRP A 234 -0.80 15.88 -12.73
N LEU A 235 -0.90 15.20 -11.58
CA LEU A 235 0.05 14.15 -11.20
C LEU A 235 0.03 13.02 -12.24
N GLN A 236 -1.14 12.55 -12.65
CA GLN A 236 -1.28 11.55 -13.71
C GLN A 236 -0.58 12.00 -15.01
N THR A 237 -0.75 13.25 -15.40
CA THR A 237 -0.10 13.83 -16.59
C THR A 237 1.41 13.86 -16.44
N VAL A 238 1.94 14.27 -15.28
CA VAL A 238 3.38 14.27 -14.98
C VAL A 238 3.95 12.86 -15.04
N VAL A 239 3.28 11.89 -14.41
CA VAL A 239 3.73 10.50 -14.39
C VAL A 239 3.80 9.94 -15.82
N GLN A 240 2.71 10.02 -16.56
CA GLN A 240 2.59 9.38 -17.87
C GLN A 240 3.43 10.06 -18.97
N ASN A 241 3.52 11.39 -18.94
CA ASN A 241 4.16 12.15 -20.03
C ASN A 241 5.59 12.61 -19.70
N THR A 242 6.01 12.53 -18.42
CA THR A 242 7.34 12.99 -18.00
C THR A 242 8.12 11.89 -17.30
N ILE A 243 7.61 11.35 -16.19
CA ILE A 243 8.37 10.41 -15.36
C ILE A 243 8.61 9.09 -16.10
N PHE A 244 7.56 8.43 -16.59
CA PHE A 244 7.71 7.13 -17.26
C PHE A 244 8.58 7.21 -18.52
N PRO A 245 8.39 8.18 -19.43
CA PRO A 245 9.30 8.34 -20.56
C PRO A 245 10.75 8.56 -20.15
N ALA A 246 11.01 9.38 -19.11
CA ALA A 246 12.37 9.63 -18.62
C ALA A 246 13.03 8.39 -18.00
N LEU A 247 12.23 7.48 -17.44
CA LEU A 247 12.70 6.27 -16.76
C LEU A 247 12.60 5.01 -17.63
N ALA A 248 12.15 5.12 -18.89
CA ALA A 248 11.95 3.98 -19.77
C ALA A 248 13.24 3.16 -19.98
N ALA A 249 14.38 3.83 -20.14
CA ALA A 249 15.69 3.19 -20.27
C ALA A 249 16.15 2.45 -18.99
N GLN A 250 15.49 2.70 -17.85
CA GLN A 250 15.75 2.03 -16.57
C GLN A 250 14.75 0.89 -16.30
N GLY A 251 13.91 0.54 -17.28
CA GLY A 251 12.98 -0.59 -17.20
C GLY A 251 11.54 -0.21 -16.84
N VAL A 252 11.24 1.08 -16.66
CA VAL A 252 9.86 1.54 -16.47
C VAL A 252 9.10 1.40 -17.78
N GLY A 253 8.14 0.48 -17.80
CA GLY A 253 7.36 0.19 -19.00
C GLY A 253 6.32 -0.91 -18.79
N PRO A 254 5.61 -1.32 -19.86
CA PRO A 254 4.42 -2.18 -19.75
C PRO A 254 4.65 -3.52 -19.05
N THR A 255 5.88 -4.03 -19.10
CA THR A 255 6.29 -5.30 -18.47
C THR A 255 6.73 -5.15 -17.01
N SER A 256 6.61 -3.95 -16.46
CA SER A 256 6.86 -3.62 -15.06
C SER A 256 5.59 -3.03 -14.42
N PHE A 257 5.53 -3.06 -13.09
CA PHE A 257 4.55 -2.37 -12.27
C PHE A 257 5.25 -1.24 -11.50
N PRO A 258 5.27 -0.01 -12.05
CA PRO A 258 5.81 1.14 -11.37
C PRO A 258 4.87 1.59 -10.25
N GLN A 259 5.43 1.84 -9.07
CA GLN A 259 4.73 2.35 -7.91
C GLN A 259 5.34 3.71 -7.55
N ILE A 260 4.58 4.78 -7.79
CA ILE A 260 4.91 6.11 -7.29
C ILE A 260 4.75 6.08 -5.77
N LEU A 261 5.79 6.51 -5.05
CA LEU A 261 5.79 6.60 -3.60
C LEU A 261 5.92 8.06 -3.19
N THR A 262 5.02 8.51 -2.30
CA THR A 262 5.02 9.88 -1.79
C THR A 262 5.11 9.90 -0.27
N ASP A 263 5.67 10.98 0.28
CA ASP A 263 5.83 11.23 1.72
C ASP A 263 4.99 12.45 2.09
N SER A 264 3.85 12.23 2.75
CA SER A 264 2.87 13.26 3.11
C SER A 264 2.53 14.22 1.97
N VAL A 265 2.46 13.70 0.74
CA VAL A 265 1.89 14.39 -0.42
C VAL A 265 0.76 13.55 -0.95
N PHE A 266 -0.44 14.09 -0.92
CA PHE A 266 -1.67 13.38 -1.26
C PHE A 266 -2.34 13.97 -2.50
N GLU A 267 -3.12 13.16 -3.19
CA GLU A 267 -3.87 13.61 -4.35
C GLU A 267 -5.16 14.29 -3.94
N SER A 268 -5.55 15.29 -4.70
CA SER A 268 -6.83 15.95 -4.57
C SER A 268 -7.53 16.01 -5.92
N LEU A 269 -8.83 15.77 -5.92
CA LEU A 269 -9.69 16.01 -7.08
C LEU A 269 -10.07 17.50 -7.22
N SER A 270 -9.74 18.31 -6.21
CA SER A 270 -9.96 19.75 -6.18
C SER A 270 -8.99 20.35 -5.15
N PRO A 271 -7.73 20.67 -5.52
CA PRO A 271 -6.70 21.07 -4.54
C PRO A 271 -7.06 22.29 -3.69
N GLU A 272 -7.98 23.13 -4.19
CA GLU A 272 -8.55 24.28 -3.47
C GLU A 272 -9.44 23.86 -2.28
N ASP A 273 -9.92 22.61 -2.26
CA ASP A 273 -10.75 21.99 -1.22
C ASP A 273 -9.95 20.88 -0.50
N PRO A 274 -9.38 21.19 0.68
CA PRO A 274 -8.55 20.25 1.44
C PRO A 274 -9.36 19.13 2.12
N THR A 275 -10.65 18.99 1.82
CA THR A 275 -11.49 17.88 2.30
C THR A 275 -11.61 16.73 1.29
N ASN A 276 -11.23 16.96 0.03
CA ASN A 276 -11.31 15.98 -1.05
C ASN A 276 -9.92 15.41 -1.37
N ILE A 277 -9.48 14.48 -0.53
CA ILE A 277 -8.14 13.89 -0.57
C ILE A 277 -8.25 12.39 -0.86
N ALA A 278 -7.44 11.91 -1.78
CA ALA A 278 -7.13 10.50 -1.98
C ALA A 278 -5.71 10.22 -1.46
N LEU A 279 -5.51 9.04 -0.86
CA LEU A 279 -4.21 8.62 -0.32
C LEU A 279 -3.34 7.90 -1.36
N GLY A 280 -3.91 7.65 -2.53
CA GLY A 280 -3.28 7.03 -3.69
C GLY A 280 -4.34 6.36 -4.58
N TYR A 281 -3.88 5.62 -5.59
CA TYR A 281 -4.72 4.84 -6.51
C TYR A 281 -3.88 3.87 -7.32
N HIS A 282 -4.48 2.80 -7.86
CA HIS A 282 -3.93 2.09 -9.02
C HIS A 282 -4.71 2.41 -10.30
N THR A 283 -4.02 2.35 -11.44
CA THR A 283 -4.66 2.55 -12.73
C THR A 283 -3.88 1.88 -13.85
N ALA A 284 -4.48 1.88 -15.04
CA ALA A 284 -3.81 1.45 -16.25
C ALA A 284 -4.19 2.35 -17.43
N TYR A 285 -3.28 2.46 -18.39
CA TYR A 285 -3.52 3.16 -19.64
C TYR A 285 -2.82 2.44 -20.79
N THR A 286 -3.29 2.67 -22.01
CA THR A 286 -2.60 2.21 -23.22
C THR A 286 -1.55 3.24 -23.60
N ASN A 287 -0.28 2.85 -23.63
CA ASN A 287 0.83 3.75 -23.96
C ASN A 287 0.87 4.09 -25.46
N GLY A 288 1.86 4.90 -25.87
CA GLY A 288 2.03 5.32 -27.27
C GLY A 288 2.24 4.17 -28.26
N ASP A 289 2.66 3.00 -27.78
CA ASP A 289 2.89 1.78 -28.58
C ASP A 289 1.66 0.85 -28.62
N GLY A 290 0.54 1.27 -28.02
CA GLY A 290 -0.67 0.46 -27.96
C GLY A 290 -0.65 -0.63 -26.89
N VAL A 291 0.30 -0.61 -25.94
CA VAL A 291 0.46 -1.64 -24.91
C VAL A 291 -0.08 -1.15 -23.56
N LEU A 292 -0.77 -2.02 -22.82
CA LEU A 292 -1.28 -1.72 -21.48
C LEU A 292 -0.13 -1.52 -20.48
N GLN A 293 -0.10 -0.35 -19.85
CA GLN A 293 0.75 -0.02 -18.72
C GLN A 293 -0.09 0.08 -17.45
N THR A 294 0.15 -0.82 -16.50
CA THR A 294 -0.41 -0.75 -15.14
C THR A 294 0.59 -0.07 -14.21
N TRP A 295 0.11 0.73 -13.27
CA TRP A 295 0.94 1.44 -12.27
C TRP A 295 0.07 1.93 -11.10
N ALA A 296 0.71 2.40 -10.03
CA ALA A 296 0.01 2.92 -8.85
C ALA A 296 0.70 4.14 -8.24
N VAL A 297 -0.04 4.90 -7.44
CA VAL A 297 0.44 5.91 -6.50
C VAL A 297 0.12 5.47 -5.08
N ASN A 298 1.11 5.58 -4.20
CA ASN A 298 1.04 5.16 -2.82
C ASN A 298 1.52 6.32 -1.93
N GLY A 299 0.59 6.93 -1.20
CA GLY A 299 0.91 7.90 -0.17
C GLY A 299 1.27 7.24 1.14
N PHE A 300 2.33 7.74 1.77
CA PHE A 300 2.67 7.43 3.15
C PHE A 300 2.43 8.69 4.00
N ASP A 301 1.58 8.61 5.03
CA ASP A 301 1.31 9.75 5.92
C ASP A 301 2.26 9.77 7.13
N THR A 302 3.24 10.67 7.12
CA THR A 302 4.04 11.05 8.29
C THR A 302 3.57 12.33 8.97
N SER A 303 2.70 13.11 8.32
CA SER A 303 2.11 14.34 8.86
C SER A 303 1.19 14.07 10.05
N GLY A 304 0.59 12.87 10.11
CA GLY A 304 -0.39 12.47 11.12
C GLY A 304 -1.80 13.01 10.83
N ARG A 305 -2.05 13.47 9.60
CA ARG A 305 -3.36 13.99 9.15
C ARG A 305 -4.46 12.94 9.24
N PHE A 306 -4.11 11.69 8.99
CA PHE A 306 -5.02 10.53 8.94
C PHE A 306 -4.83 9.63 10.17
N SER A 307 -4.85 10.23 11.36
CA SER A 307 -4.79 9.52 12.64
C SER A 307 -5.78 8.33 12.67
N GLY A 308 -5.27 7.12 12.94
CA GLY A 308 -6.04 5.87 12.88
C GLY A 308 -5.72 4.99 11.67
N SER A 309 -5.18 5.58 10.60
CA SER A 309 -4.52 4.90 9.49
C SER A 309 -3.04 5.31 9.43
N PRO A 310 -2.23 5.05 10.49
CA PRO A 310 -0.79 5.17 10.33
C PRO A 310 -0.39 4.14 9.28
N ASP A 311 0.40 4.53 8.29
CA ASP A 311 0.95 3.68 7.21
C ASP A 311 0.23 3.78 5.84
N LEU A 312 0.56 2.83 4.95
CA LEU A 312 0.21 2.81 3.53
C LEU A 312 -1.21 2.31 3.28
N ASP A 313 -2.21 3.04 3.75
CA ASP A 313 -3.62 2.65 3.62
C ASP A 313 -3.96 2.29 2.16
N THR A 314 -3.29 2.94 1.19
CA THR A 314 -3.40 2.60 -0.22
C THR A 314 -2.54 1.40 -0.67
N MET A 315 -1.24 1.32 -0.37
CA MET A 315 -0.40 0.23 -0.94
C MET A 315 -0.74 -1.17 -0.43
N SER A 316 -1.37 -1.28 0.74
CA SER A 316 -1.93 -2.56 1.21
C SER A 316 -3.31 -2.87 0.64
N HIS A 317 -4.00 -1.86 0.11
CA HIS A 317 -5.32 -2.01 -0.52
C HIS A 317 -5.21 -2.31 -2.02
N GLU A 318 -4.24 -1.70 -2.70
CA GLU A 318 -4.02 -1.74 -4.15
C GLU A 318 -3.02 -2.81 -4.60
#